data_AF-A0A924K1F2-F1
#
_entry.id   AF-A0A924K1F2-F1
#
_cell.length_a   1.000
_cell.length_b   1.000
_cell.length_c   1.000
_cell.angle_alpha   90.00
_cell.angle_beta   90.00
_cell.angle_gamma   90.00
#
_symmetry.space_group_name_H-M   'P 1'
#
loop_
_entity.id
_entity.type
_entity.pdbx_description
1 polymer ?
#
loop_
_entity_poly.entity_id
_entity_poly.type
_entity_poly.pdbx_seq_one_letter_code
_entity_poly.pdbx_strand_id
1 'polypeptide(L)'
;MHPAVERALSFVRDKSLRLWGLTKRHPVIAASVLPGLVTLYVLALIPFTPGIGDLRKGKTETPAVVLSADNVVLAEFRRVNRQWVPLAKISPHVVNALIATEDKRFYDHHGIDIRRTGGALLRTLAGDRQGGSTITQQLARNMYPEDIGRAVSINRKVKEAITAVKIEAVYTKSEILETYLNTVPFLYNAFGIEMAARTYFDKSADKLDILESATLIGMLKGNSIYNPVLNPERARDRRNVVLAQMVKAGKLDAQRYEQLAARPLVTDFERQQEPIGVAPHVAQFVRTWLIGWADRKGYNIYADGLVIKTTIHSRHQKAANQAVQRNMNSLQALADGQRKKGQDKRVLQTGFMALDPRNGRILAWVGSRDF
;
A
#
# COMPACT_ATOMS: atom_id res chain seq x y z
N MET A 1 3.49 29.01 52.62
CA MET A 1 4.10 28.23 51.51
C MET A 1 5.50 27.82 51.93
N HIS A 2 5.99 26.66 51.53
CA HIS A 2 7.32 26.18 51.93
C HIS A 2 8.43 27.10 51.35
N PRO A 3 9.48 27.48 52.10
CA PRO A 3 10.53 28.41 51.64
C PRO A 3 11.29 27.96 50.38
N ALA A 4 11.24 26.66 50.05
CA ALA A 4 11.76 26.11 48.81
C ALA A 4 10.89 26.49 47.58
N VAL A 5 9.57 26.58 47.77
CA VAL A 5 8.62 26.95 46.72
C VAL A 5 8.74 28.44 46.39
N GLU A 6 8.94 29.30 47.39
CA GLU A 6 9.20 30.73 47.16
C GLU A 6 10.52 30.99 46.41
N ARG A 7 11.59 30.27 46.75
CA ARG A 7 12.86 30.35 46.01
C ARG A 7 12.76 29.83 44.58
N ALA A 8 11.99 28.78 44.34
CA ALA A 8 11.73 28.30 42.99
C ALA A 8 10.92 29.33 42.17
N LEU A 9 9.88 29.91 42.77
CA LEU A 9 9.05 30.93 42.12
C LEU A 9 9.82 32.22 41.83
N SER A 10 10.69 32.67 42.74
CA SER A 10 11.52 33.86 42.53
C SER A 10 12.60 33.63 41.47
N PHE A 11 13.21 32.45 41.43
CA PHE A 11 14.15 32.06 40.39
C PHE A 11 13.50 32.02 38.99
N VAL A 12 12.31 31.42 38.89
CA VAL A 12 11.54 31.38 37.63
C VAL A 12 11.14 32.79 37.18
N ARG A 13 10.72 33.64 38.12
CA ARG A 13 10.36 35.04 37.85
C ARG A 13 11.56 35.90 37.41
N ASP A 14 12.73 35.72 38.02
CA ASP A 14 13.92 36.49 37.63
C ASP A 14 14.45 36.03 36.26
N LYS A 15 14.44 34.72 36.00
CA LYS A 15 14.78 34.16 34.68
C LYS A 15 13.80 34.64 33.60
N SER A 16 12.50 34.68 33.88
CA SER A 16 11.48 35.12 32.91
C SER A 16 11.59 36.62 32.60
N LEU A 17 11.87 37.46 33.60
CA LEU A 17 12.10 38.90 33.41
C LEU A 17 13.38 39.17 32.59
N ARG A 18 14.46 38.43 32.81
CA ARG A 18 15.69 38.53 32.00
C ARG A 18 15.47 38.12 30.55
N LEU A 19 14.74 37.02 30.33
CA LEU A 19 14.31 36.58 29.00
C LEU A 19 13.46 37.65 28.31
N TRP A 20 12.53 38.27 29.04
CA TRP A 20 11.68 39.34 28.50
C TRP A 20 12.44 40.64 28.20
N GLY A 21 13.47 40.96 28.99
CA GLY A 21 14.39 42.07 28.72
C GLY A 21 15.25 41.85 27.47
N LEU A 22 15.71 40.61 27.24
CA LEU A 22 16.47 40.22 26.05
C LEU A 22 15.60 40.24 24.79
N THR A 23 14.35 39.78 24.86
CA THR A 23 13.42 39.82 23.72
C THR A 23 13.04 41.24 23.33
N LYS A 24 12.94 42.18 24.28
CA LYS A 24 12.74 43.61 23.98
C LYS A 24 13.98 44.29 23.39
N ARG A 25 15.19 43.94 23.85
CA ARG A 25 16.45 44.53 23.36
C ARG A 25 16.86 44.03 21.98
N HIS A 26 16.57 42.78 21.67
CA HIS A 26 16.91 42.17 20.37
C HIS A 26 15.72 41.40 19.79
N PRO A 27 14.66 42.09 19.35
CA PRO A 27 13.44 41.45 18.86
C PRO A 27 13.70 40.56 17.63
N VAL A 28 14.64 40.93 16.76
CA VAL A 28 15.03 40.15 15.58
C VAL A 28 15.76 38.85 15.97
N ILE A 29 16.65 38.91 16.98
CA ILE A 29 17.36 37.72 17.48
C ILE A 29 16.36 36.79 18.16
N ALA A 30 15.49 37.34 19.02
CA ALA A 30 14.42 36.57 19.65
C ALA A 30 13.48 35.90 18.64
N ALA A 31 13.10 36.60 17.57
CA ALA A 31 12.25 36.06 16.51
C ALA A 31 12.93 34.98 15.65
N SER A 32 14.27 34.99 15.55
CA SER A 32 15.05 34.04 14.75
C SER A 32 15.49 32.78 15.50
N VAL A 33 15.49 32.79 16.84
CA VAL A 33 15.85 31.62 17.68
C VAL A 33 14.97 30.41 17.36
N LEU A 34 13.65 30.57 17.31
CA LEU A 34 12.71 29.47 17.03
C LEU A 34 12.90 28.87 15.63
N PRO A 35 12.90 29.67 14.53
CA PRO A 35 13.25 29.18 13.20
C PRO A 35 14.64 28.53 13.14
N GLY A 36 15.62 29.08 13.85
CA GLY A 36 16.97 28.52 13.95
C GLY A 36 16.98 27.13 14.60
N LEU A 37 16.28 26.95 15.72
CA LEU A 37 16.13 25.66 16.39
C LEU A 37 15.39 24.64 15.52
N VAL A 38 14.33 25.05 14.82
CA VAL A 38 13.63 24.18 13.86
C VAL A 38 14.55 23.78 12.71
N THR A 39 15.33 24.71 12.18
CA THR A 39 16.29 24.45 11.10
C THR A 39 17.37 23.47 11.57
N LEU A 40 17.96 23.69 12.74
CA LEU A 40 18.94 22.78 13.34
C LEU A 40 18.34 21.38 13.57
N TYR A 41 17.10 21.30 14.04
CA TYR A 41 16.40 20.03 14.22
C TYR A 41 16.19 19.30 12.89
N VAL A 42 15.74 20.01 11.85
CA VAL A 42 15.59 19.45 10.51
C VAL A 42 16.93 18.95 9.97
N LEU A 43 18.00 19.75 10.08
CA LEU A 43 19.36 19.37 9.65
C LEU A 43 19.86 18.13 10.40
N ALA A 44 19.67 18.08 11.71
CA ALA A 44 20.05 16.93 12.54
C ALA A 44 19.30 15.65 12.17
N LEU A 45 18.09 15.76 11.60
CA LEU A 45 17.31 14.61 11.14
C LEU A 45 17.69 14.09 9.76
N ILE A 46 18.39 14.87 8.92
CA ILE A 46 18.74 14.47 7.54
C ILE A 46 19.46 13.11 7.50
N PRO A 47 20.49 12.83 8.32
CA PRO A 47 21.18 11.53 8.31
C PRO A 47 20.27 10.35 8.70
N PHE A 48 19.16 10.61 9.39
CA PHE A 48 18.18 9.61 9.83
C PHE A 48 16.99 9.49 8.86
N THR A 49 17.14 9.97 7.62
CA THR A 49 16.16 9.83 6.54
C THR A 49 16.69 8.93 5.42
N PRO A 50 15.82 8.17 4.73
CA PRO A 50 16.24 7.22 3.70
C PRO A 50 17.04 7.86 2.56
N GLY A 51 17.98 7.11 2.00
CA GLY A 51 18.55 7.43 0.70
C GLY A 51 17.51 7.27 -0.41
N ILE A 52 17.43 8.23 -1.34
CA ILE A 52 16.38 8.31 -2.37
C ILE A 52 16.79 7.74 -3.74
N GLY A 53 18.01 7.19 -3.87
CA GLY A 53 18.44 6.51 -5.09
C GLY A 53 17.56 5.30 -5.46
N ASP A 54 16.79 4.79 -4.49
CA ASP A 54 16.09 3.51 -4.56
C ASP A 54 14.63 3.55 -5.05
N LEU A 55 14.05 4.69 -5.47
CA LEU A 55 12.68 4.66 -6.03
C LEU A 55 12.58 3.75 -7.27
N ARG A 56 13.70 3.57 -8.00
CA ARG A 56 13.79 2.62 -9.12
C ARG A 56 13.73 1.16 -8.70
N LYS A 57 14.12 0.77 -7.47
CA LYS A 57 14.01 -0.63 -7.02
C LYS A 57 12.55 -1.10 -6.97
N GLY A 58 11.61 -0.18 -6.71
CA GLY A 58 10.19 -0.46 -6.84
C GLY A 58 9.72 -0.79 -8.27
N LYS A 59 10.55 -0.53 -9.30
CA LYS A 59 10.34 -0.98 -10.69
C LYS A 59 10.94 -2.36 -10.97
N THR A 60 11.75 -2.91 -10.05
CA THR A 60 12.61 -4.09 -10.30
C THR A 60 12.36 -5.25 -9.34
N GLU A 61 11.34 -5.18 -8.48
CA GLU A 61 10.96 -6.32 -7.63
C GLU A 61 10.57 -7.50 -8.53
N THR A 62 11.48 -8.46 -8.67
CA THR A 62 11.26 -9.68 -9.44
C THR A 62 10.89 -10.77 -8.45
N PRO A 63 9.67 -11.32 -8.50
CA PRO A 63 9.23 -12.31 -7.53
C PRO A 63 10.02 -13.61 -7.68
N ALA A 64 10.15 -14.36 -6.58
CA ALA A 64 10.66 -15.71 -6.68
C ALA A 64 9.71 -16.60 -7.48
N VAL A 65 10.26 -17.41 -8.38
CA VAL A 65 9.51 -18.35 -9.22
C VAL A 65 9.89 -19.77 -8.83
N VAL A 66 8.88 -20.59 -8.52
CA VAL A 66 9.03 -22.02 -8.26
C VAL A 66 8.76 -22.78 -9.54
N LEU A 67 9.76 -23.54 -10.01
CA LEU A 67 9.70 -24.35 -11.21
C LEU A 67 9.65 -25.84 -10.87
N SER A 68 8.94 -26.60 -11.70
CA SER A 68 9.00 -28.05 -11.73
C SER A 68 10.34 -28.53 -12.32
N ALA A 69 10.62 -29.82 -12.18
CA ALA A 69 11.78 -30.47 -12.79
C ALA A 69 11.78 -30.31 -14.33
N ASP A 70 10.59 -30.27 -14.94
CA ASP A 70 10.32 -30.04 -16.36
C ASP A 70 10.10 -28.55 -16.72
N ASN A 71 10.58 -27.62 -15.88
CA ASN A 71 10.59 -26.16 -16.10
C ASN A 71 9.21 -25.49 -16.24
N VAL A 72 8.15 -26.09 -15.72
CA VAL A 72 6.82 -25.48 -15.63
C VAL A 72 6.72 -24.66 -14.34
N VAL A 73 6.16 -23.45 -14.42
CA VAL A 73 5.91 -22.61 -13.24
C VAL A 73 4.86 -23.27 -12.34
N LEU A 74 5.26 -23.58 -11.11
CA LEU A 74 4.40 -24.14 -10.06
C LEU A 74 3.80 -23.06 -9.17
N ALA A 75 4.55 -21.98 -8.91
CA ALA A 75 4.10 -20.82 -8.14
C ALA A 75 5.01 -19.62 -8.37
N GLU A 76 4.46 -18.42 -8.15
CA GLU A 76 5.23 -17.18 -8.03
C GLU A 76 4.95 -16.57 -6.67
N PHE A 77 6.00 -16.20 -5.95
CA PHE A 77 5.85 -15.55 -4.64
C PHE A 77 5.93 -14.05 -4.81
N ARG A 78 4.77 -13.43 -5.03
CA ARG A 78 4.63 -11.98 -5.05
C ARG A 78 4.30 -11.49 -3.64
N ARG A 79 4.90 -10.36 -3.24
CA ARG A 79 4.56 -9.71 -1.95
C ARG A 79 3.21 -9.02 -2.03
N VAL A 80 2.92 -8.50 -3.22
CA VAL A 80 1.77 -7.67 -3.55
C VAL A 80 1.33 -8.05 -4.95
N ASN A 81 0.02 -8.19 -5.19
CA ASN A 81 -0.46 -8.28 -6.56
C ASN A 81 -0.40 -6.86 -7.14
N ARG A 82 0.66 -6.60 -7.88
CA ARG A 82 0.99 -5.30 -8.48
C ARG A 82 1.38 -5.52 -9.93
N GLN A 83 0.77 -4.72 -10.80
CA GLN A 83 1.17 -4.62 -12.19
C GLN A 83 1.60 -3.18 -12.45
N TRP A 84 2.88 -2.99 -12.76
CA TRP A 84 3.39 -1.66 -13.07
C TRP A 84 2.90 -1.23 -14.46
N VAL A 85 2.26 -0.07 -14.53
CA VAL A 85 1.86 0.55 -15.79
C VAL A 85 2.49 1.94 -15.94
N PRO A 86 3.02 2.30 -17.12
CA PRO A 86 3.50 3.66 -17.37
C PRO A 86 2.39 4.69 -17.15
N LEU A 87 2.73 5.91 -16.73
CA LEU A 87 1.74 6.96 -16.48
C LEU A 87 0.86 7.26 -17.71
N ALA A 88 1.42 7.13 -18.93
CA ALA A 88 0.69 7.29 -20.19
C ALA A 88 -0.37 6.20 -20.44
N LYS A 89 -0.34 5.09 -19.69
CA LYS A 89 -1.33 4.00 -19.70
C LYS A 89 -2.27 4.06 -18.50
N ILE A 90 -2.39 5.23 -17.86
CA ILE A 90 -3.36 5.48 -16.80
C ILE A 90 -4.34 6.52 -17.30
N SER A 91 -5.64 6.32 -17.03
CA SER A 91 -6.70 7.26 -17.42
C SER A 91 -6.39 8.67 -16.92
N PRO A 92 -6.49 9.72 -17.77
CA PRO A 92 -6.31 11.11 -17.35
C PRO A 92 -7.28 11.52 -16.23
N HIS A 93 -8.44 10.85 -16.13
CA HIS A 93 -9.40 11.10 -15.06
C HIS A 93 -8.84 10.72 -13.68
N VAL A 94 -8.05 9.64 -13.59
CA VAL A 94 -7.36 9.25 -12.36
C VAL A 94 -6.38 10.33 -11.93
N VAL A 95 -5.52 10.78 -12.86
CA VAL A 95 -4.50 11.79 -12.56
C VAL A 95 -5.14 13.11 -12.13
N ASN A 96 -6.18 13.55 -12.85
CA ASN A 96 -6.93 14.75 -12.53
C ASN A 96 -7.65 14.64 -11.17
N ALA A 97 -8.29 13.51 -10.87
CA ALA A 97 -8.96 13.27 -9.60
C ALA A 97 -7.97 13.27 -8.43
N LEU A 98 -6.82 12.60 -8.59
CA LEU A 98 -5.76 12.52 -7.60
C LEU A 98 -5.22 13.92 -7.27
N ILE A 99 -4.79 14.68 -8.29
CA ILE A 99 -4.23 16.01 -8.08
C ILE A 99 -5.29 16.95 -7.49
N ALA A 100 -6.51 16.95 -8.01
CA ALA A 100 -7.56 17.83 -7.49
C ALA A 100 -7.89 17.59 -6.01
N THR A 101 -7.79 16.34 -5.55
CA THR A 101 -8.19 15.95 -4.18
C THR A 101 -7.03 15.94 -3.21
N GLU A 102 -5.92 15.30 -3.58
CA GLU A 102 -4.80 15.06 -2.68
C GLU A 102 -3.80 16.20 -2.70
N ASP A 103 -3.60 16.89 -3.83
CA ASP A 103 -2.55 17.90 -3.96
C ASP A 103 -2.76 18.88 -5.14
N LYS A 104 -3.68 19.85 -4.98
CA LYS A 104 -4.11 20.76 -6.07
C LYS A 104 -2.97 21.53 -6.74
N ARG A 105 -1.88 21.79 -5.99
CA ARG A 105 -0.72 22.55 -6.45
C ARG A 105 0.50 21.66 -6.65
N PHE A 106 0.28 20.38 -6.94
CA PHE A 106 1.32 19.39 -7.09
C PHE A 106 2.47 19.86 -7.99
N TYR A 107 2.17 20.55 -9.09
CA TYR A 107 3.19 21.04 -10.03
C TYR A 107 3.89 22.34 -9.57
N ASP A 108 3.36 23.06 -8.59
CA ASP A 108 3.85 24.39 -8.19
C ASP A 108 4.88 24.33 -7.03
N HIS A 109 5.05 23.17 -6.39
CA HIS A 109 5.92 23.03 -5.22
C HIS A 109 6.97 21.91 -5.41
N HIS A 110 8.01 21.90 -4.57
CA HIS A 110 9.08 20.88 -4.60
C HIS A 110 9.00 19.98 -3.35
N GLY A 111 8.03 19.06 -3.34
CA GLY A 111 7.84 18.10 -2.25
C GLY A 111 6.98 18.57 -1.07
N ILE A 112 7.02 19.85 -0.70
CA ILE A 112 6.21 20.40 0.40
C ILE A 112 5.44 21.64 -0.09
N ASP A 113 4.13 21.64 0.13
CA ASP A 113 3.33 22.84 -0.04
C ASP A 113 3.29 23.65 1.27
N ILE A 114 4.09 24.73 1.31
CA ILE A 114 4.21 25.61 2.48
C ILE A 114 2.88 26.27 2.83
N ARG A 115 2.10 26.76 1.85
CA ARG A 115 0.83 27.45 2.17
C ARG A 115 -0.22 26.46 2.68
N ARG A 116 -0.26 25.25 2.11
CA ARG A 116 -1.16 24.19 2.61
C ARG A 116 -0.73 23.71 4.00
N THR A 117 0.56 23.51 4.21
CA THR A 117 1.10 23.06 5.52
C THR A 117 0.81 24.10 6.61
N GLY A 118 1.09 25.38 6.34
CA GLY A 118 0.79 26.48 7.27
C GLY A 118 -0.71 26.61 7.54
N GLY A 119 -1.55 26.56 6.51
CA GLY A 119 -3.00 26.60 6.66
C GLY A 119 -3.57 25.42 7.47
N ALA A 120 -3.05 24.21 7.25
CA ALA A 120 -3.44 23.02 8.01
C ALA A 120 -3.02 23.11 9.49
N LEU A 121 -1.84 23.68 9.77
CA LEU A 121 -1.39 23.93 11.15
C LEU A 121 -2.32 24.90 11.87
N LEU A 122 -2.65 26.04 11.26
CA LEU A 122 -3.56 27.03 11.84
C LEU A 122 -4.95 26.44 12.15
N ARG A 123 -5.51 25.67 11.21
CA ARG A 123 -6.80 25.00 11.43
C ARG A 123 -6.73 23.94 12.53
N THR A 124 -5.64 23.18 12.59
CA THR A 124 -5.42 22.18 13.64
C THR A 124 -5.34 22.83 15.02
N LEU A 125 -4.68 23.99 15.13
CA LEU A 125 -4.64 24.77 16.37
C LEU A 125 -6.01 25.35 16.73
N ALA A 126 -6.85 25.65 15.73
CA ALA A 126 -8.24 26.07 15.92
C ALA A 126 -9.23 24.90 16.18
N GLY A 127 -8.74 23.66 16.32
CA GLY A 127 -9.57 22.48 16.61
C GLY A 127 -10.06 21.71 15.38
N ASP A 128 -9.81 22.19 14.15
CA ASP A 128 -10.14 21.50 12.89
C ASP A 128 -8.91 20.81 12.29
N ARG A 129 -8.73 19.52 12.60
CA ARG A 129 -7.62 18.72 12.07
C ARG A 129 -7.78 18.47 10.58
N GLN A 130 -6.97 19.16 9.77
CA GLN A 130 -6.91 18.96 8.32
C GLN A 130 -5.59 18.34 7.83
N GLY A 131 -5.68 17.58 6.74
CA GLY A 131 -4.52 16.96 6.11
C GLY A 131 -3.71 17.95 5.27
N GLY A 132 -2.52 18.32 5.76
CA GLY A 132 -1.58 19.21 5.06
C GLY A 132 -0.57 18.52 4.14
N SER A 133 -0.68 17.21 3.90
CA SER A 133 0.36 16.44 3.22
C SER A 133 0.26 16.52 1.69
N THR A 134 1.40 16.54 1.00
CA THR A 134 1.51 16.46 -0.47
C THR A 134 1.53 15.02 -0.96
N ILE A 135 1.33 14.79 -2.27
CA ILE A 135 1.47 13.45 -2.89
C ILE A 135 2.88 12.89 -2.62
N THR A 136 3.92 13.72 -2.77
CA THR A 136 5.31 13.29 -2.57
C THR A 136 5.59 12.90 -1.11
N GLN A 137 5.00 13.60 -0.13
CA GLN A 137 5.10 13.20 1.28
C GLN A 137 4.38 11.87 1.55
N GLN A 138 3.21 11.66 0.95
CA GLN A 138 2.51 10.39 1.05
C GLN A 138 3.31 9.25 0.40
N LEU A 139 3.94 9.51 -0.75
CA LEU A 139 4.83 8.56 -1.42
C LEU A 139 5.99 8.17 -0.51
N ALA A 140 6.70 9.15 0.05
CA ALA A 140 7.80 8.92 0.97
C ALA A 140 7.39 8.01 2.15
N ARG A 141 6.26 8.33 2.79
CA ARG A 141 5.71 7.55 3.91
C ARG A 141 5.42 6.09 3.51
N ASN A 142 4.84 5.89 2.33
CA ASN A 142 4.43 4.56 1.89
C ASN A 142 5.63 3.69 1.48
N MET A 143 6.67 4.30 0.91
CA MET A 143 7.85 3.57 0.43
C MET A 143 8.90 3.29 1.52
N TYR A 144 9.01 4.16 2.52
CA TYR A 144 10.03 4.03 3.57
C TYR A 144 9.43 3.99 4.99
N PRO A 145 8.48 3.09 5.29
CA PRO A 145 7.77 3.08 6.57
C PRO A 145 8.67 2.72 7.76
N GLU A 146 9.74 1.95 7.56
CA GLU A 146 10.67 1.57 8.64
C GLU A 146 11.63 2.71 9.00
N ASP A 147 12.18 3.40 8.00
CA ASP A 147 13.13 4.51 8.21
C ASP A 147 12.44 5.77 8.75
N ILE A 148 11.25 6.08 8.22
CA ILE A 148 10.45 7.25 8.60
C ILE A 148 9.69 6.99 9.91
N GLY A 149 9.33 5.72 10.15
CA GLY A 149 8.56 5.26 11.30
C GLY A 149 7.05 5.23 11.03
N ARG A 150 6.34 4.37 11.77
CA ARG A 150 4.89 4.14 11.62
C ARG A 150 4.02 5.01 12.55
N ALA A 151 4.54 5.42 13.69
CA ALA A 151 3.78 6.14 14.71
C ALA A 151 3.48 7.59 14.30
N VAL A 152 2.23 8.04 14.49
CA VAL A 152 1.83 9.43 14.21
C VAL A 152 2.55 10.38 15.16
N SER A 153 3.63 11.01 14.69
CA SER A 153 4.46 11.94 15.46
C SER A 153 4.96 13.09 14.59
N ILE A 154 5.35 14.20 15.23
CA ILE A 154 5.97 15.34 14.57
C ILE A 154 7.29 14.93 13.91
N ASN A 155 8.11 14.12 14.61
CA ASN A 155 9.37 13.60 14.07
C ASN A 155 9.14 12.83 12.76
N ARG A 156 8.17 11.90 12.74
CA ARG A 156 7.78 11.19 11.51
C ARG A 156 7.39 12.16 10.40
N LYS A 157 6.59 13.19 10.71
CA LYS A 157 6.14 14.18 9.73
C LYS A 157 7.28 15.02 9.16
N VAL A 158 8.28 15.36 9.97
CA VAL A 158 9.49 16.07 9.52
C VAL A 158 10.34 15.16 8.63
N LYS A 159 10.53 13.89 9.00
CA LYS A 159 11.23 12.91 8.14
C LYS A 159 10.53 12.71 6.79
N GLU A 160 9.19 12.63 6.75
CA GLU A 160 8.43 12.60 5.49
C GLU A 160 8.71 13.83 4.63
N ALA A 161 8.74 15.01 5.24
CA ALA A 161 8.95 16.27 4.54
C ALA A 161 10.36 16.37 3.94
N ILE A 162 11.40 16.02 4.71
CA ILE A 162 12.79 15.93 4.24
C ILE A 162 12.89 14.93 3.08
N THR A 163 12.29 13.75 3.25
CA THR A 163 12.33 12.69 2.22
C THR A 163 11.60 13.11 0.95
N ALA A 164 10.48 13.83 1.05
CA ALA A 164 9.76 14.36 -0.10
C ALA A 164 10.59 15.38 -0.88
N VAL A 165 11.29 16.29 -0.20
CA VAL A 165 12.21 17.26 -0.83
C VAL A 165 13.34 16.53 -1.53
N LYS A 166 13.93 15.51 -0.88
CA LYS A 166 14.94 14.64 -1.46
C LYS A 166 14.42 14.00 -2.76
N ILE A 167 13.26 13.34 -2.72
CA ILE A 167 12.63 12.72 -3.91
C ILE A 167 12.49 13.73 -5.06
N GLU A 168 11.97 14.93 -4.79
CA GLU A 168 11.73 15.96 -5.82
C GLU A 168 13.00 16.59 -6.38
N ALA A 169 14.13 16.46 -5.70
CA ALA A 169 15.42 16.90 -6.21
C ALA A 169 16.00 15.96 -7.27
N VAL A 170 15.51 14.71 -7.35
CA VAL A 170 16.08 13.66 -8.23
C VAL A 170 15.07 13.11 -9.23
N TYR A 171 13.77 13.20 -8.94
CA TYR A 171 12.71 12.64 -9.78
C TYR A 171 11.77 13.73 -10.30
N THR A 172 11.32 13.55 -11.55
CA THR A 172 10.34 14.44 -12.16
C THR A 172 8.94 14.22 -11.58
N LYS A 173 8.08 15.23 -11.71
CA LYS A 173 6.67 15.16 -11.29
C LYS A 173 5.92 13.96 -11.90
N SER A 174 6.20 13.64 -13.17
CA SER A 174 5.60 12.50 -13.85
C SER A 174 6.08 11.17 -13.26
N GLU A 175 7.37 11.03 -12.96
CA GLU A 175 7.89 9.81 -12.30
C GLU A 175 7.33 9.64 -10.89
N ILE A 176 7.14 10.73 -10.15
CA ILE A 176 6.52 10.72 -8.83
C ILE A 176 5.06 10.27 -8.91
N LEU A 177 4.27 10.81 -9.85
CA LEU A 177 2.88 10.39 -10.07
C LEU A 177 2.79 8.92 -10.51
N GLU A 178 3.63 8.50 -11.46
CA GLU A 178 3.70 7.12 -11.91
C GLU A 178 3.99 6.19 -10.72
N THR A 179 5.01 6.51 -9.93
CA THR A 179 5.43 5.69 -8.80
C THR A 179 4.32 5.66 -7.74
N TYR A 180 3.71 6.80 -7.41
CA TYR A 180 2.61 6.87 -6.45
C TYR A 180 1.43 6.01 -6.88
N LEU A 181 0.95 6.21 -8.11
CA LEU A 181 -0.20 5.49 -8.64
C LEU A 181 0.06 3.99 -8.78
N ASN A 182 1.31 3.58 -8.98
CA ASN A 182 1.64 2.15 -9.03
C ASN A 182 1.89 1.55 -7.63
N THR A 183 2.21 2.33 -6.60
CA THR A 183 2.57 1.78 -5.26
C THR A 183 1.46 1.88 -4.23
N VAL A 184 0.51 2.80 -4.42
CA VAL A 184 -0.51 3.08 -3.41
C VAL A 184 -1.39 1.84 -3.13
N PRO A 185 -1.60 1.46 -1.86
CA PRO A 185 -2.35 0.26 -1.54
C PRO A 185 -3.85 0.49 -1.75
N PHE A 186 -4.54 -0.57 -2.17
CA PHE A 186 -5.98 -0.76 -2.09
C PHE A 186 -6.25 -2.05 -1.29
N LEU A 187 -7.47 -2.25 -0.79
CA LEU A 187 -7.80 -3.51 -0.10
C LEU A 187 -7.76 -4.71 -1.07
N TYR A 188 -7.86 -5.92 -0.52
CA TYR A 188 -7.87 -7.17 -1.29
C TYR A 188 -6.57 -7.46 -2.05
N ASN A 189 -5.43 -7.08 -1.48
CA ASN A 189 -4.09 -7.29 -2.05
C ASN A 189 -3.87 -6.58 -3.41
N ALA A 190 -4.69 -5.59 -3.75
CA ALA A 190 -4.52 -4.77 -4.94
C ALA A 190 -3.58 -3.60 -4.63
N PHE A 191 -2.38 -3.60 -5.22
CA PHE A 191 -1.43 -2.49 -5.07
C PHE A 191 -1.26 -1.76 -6.41
N GLY A 192 -1.45 -0.45 -6.35
CA GLY A 192 -1.48 0.42 -7.51
C GLY A 192 -2.82 0.45 -8.24
N ILE A 193 -2.99 1.47 -9.06
CA ILE A 193 -4.24 1.79 -9.74
C ILE A 193 -4.65 0.72 -10.76
N GLU A 194 -3.70 0.07 -11.43
CA GLU A 194 -3.99 -1.01 -12.38
C GLU A 194 -4.69 -2.18 -11.70
N MET A 195 -4.16 -2.62 -10.56
CA MET A 195 -4.73 -3.75 -9.83
C MET A 195 -6.03 -3.35 -9.15
N ALA A 196 -6.17 -2.10 -8.72
CA ALA A 196 -7.44 -1.58 -8.22
C ALA A 196 -8.52 -1.53 -9.31
N ALA A 197 -8.19 -1.08 -10.52
CA ALA A 197 -9.12 -1.04 -11.65
C ALA A 197 -9.65 -2.43 -11.98
N ARG A 198 -8.76 -3.44 -12.04
CA ARG A 198 -9.13 -4.84 -12.26
C ARG A 198 -9.95 -5.40 -11.12
N THR A 199 -9.61 -5.05 -9.88
CA THR A 199 -10.27 -5.60 -8.69
C THR A 199 -11.69 -5.07 -8.51
N TYR A 200 -11.92 -3.78 -8.77
CA TYR A 200 -13.19 -3.12 -8.44
C TYR A 200 -14.12 -2.92 -9.65
N PHE A 201 -13.60 -3.00 -10.87
CA PHE A 201 -14.34 -2.69 -12.09
C PHE A 201 -14.03 -3.61 -13.29
N ASP A 202 -13.26 -4.69 -13.09
CA ASP A 202 -12.78 -5.59 -14.15
C ASP A 202 -12.24 -4.85 -15.40
N LYS A 203 -11.43 -3.81 -15.17
CA LYS A 203 -10.89 -2.94 -16.22
C LYS A 203 -9.40 -2.68 -16.03
N SER A 204 -8.72 -2.38 -17.13
CA SER A 204 -7.38 -1.77 -17.08
C SER A 204 -7.45 -0.29 -16.69
N ALA A 205 -6.39 0.25 -16.08
CA ALA A 205 -6.37 1.62 -15.55
C ALA A 205 -6.56 2.71 -16.62
N ASP A 206 -6.21 2.45 -17.88
CA ASP A 206 -6.45 3.35 -19.02
C ASP A 206 -7.94 3.45 -19.40
N LYS A 207 -8.75 2.46 -19.04
CA LYS A 207 -10.19 2.39 -19.36
C LYS A 207 -11.10 2.93 -18.26
N LEU A 208 -10.53 3.36 -17.13
CA LEU A 208 -11.31 3.92 -16.03
C LEU A 208 -12.02 5.21 -16.45
N ASP A 209 -13.34 5.23 -16.28
CA ASP A 209 -14.13 6.43 -16.47
C ASP A 209 -13.96 7.41 -15.29
N ILE A 210 -14.62 8.57 -15.37
CA ILE A 210 -14.52 9.61 -14.34
C ILE A 210 -15.10 9.18 -12.97
N LEU A 211 -16.17 8.39 -12.94
CA LEU A 211 -16.78 7.93 -11.69
C LEU A 211 -15.93 6.84 -11.04
N GLU A 212 -15.41 5.91 -11.83
CA GLU A 212 -14.54 4.83 -11.38
C GLU A 212 -13.24 5.42 -10.85
N SER A 213 -12.65 6.36 -11.59
CA SER A 213 -11.47 7.13 -11.16
C SER A 213 -11.71 7.87 -9.85
N ALA A 214 -12.81 8.63 -9.75
CA ALA A 214 -13.15 9.37 -8.54
C ALA A 214 -13.42 8.44 -7.35
N THR A 215 -13.96 7.24 -7.59
CA THR A 215 -14.19 6.23 -6.56
C THR A 215 -12.86 5.72 -6.01
N LEU A 216 -11.94 5.26 -6.89
CA LEU A 216 -10.64 4.75 -6.47
C LEU A 216 -9.81 5.82 -5.76
N ILE A 217 -9.76 7.05 -6.28
CA ILE A 217 -9.07 8.14 -5.60
C ILE A 217 -9.73 8.48 -4.26
N GLY A 218 -11.06 8.42 -4.18
CA GLY A 218 -11.81 8.62 -2.94
C GLY A 218 -11.41 7.63 -1.84
N MET A 219 -11.10 6.38 -2.22
CA MET A 219 -10.65 5.32 -1.32
C MET A 219 -9.33 5.63 -0.64
N LEU A 220 -8.43 6.42 -1.25
CA LEU A 220 -7.09 6.69 -0.70
C LEU A 220 -7.13 7.39 0.66
N LYS A 221 -8.22 8.11 0.97
CA LYS A 221 -8.43 8.70 2.30
C LYS A 221 -8.65 7.63 3.38
N GLY A 222 -9.15 6.46 3.01
CA GLY A 222 -9.45 5.36 3.91
C GLY A 222 -9.97 4.14 3.18
N ASN A 223 -9.06 3.23 2.82
CA ASN A 223 -9.34 2.11 1.91
C ASN A 223 -10.48 1.19 2.36
N SER A 224 -10.70 1.02 3.66
CA SER A 224 -11.79 0.22 4.22
C SER A 224 -13.09 1.01 4.34
N ILE A 225 -13.01 2.23 4.87
CA ILE A 225 -14.15 3.10 5.17
C ILE A 225 -14.90 3.49 3.89
N TYR A 226 -14.15 3.79 2.83
CA TYR A 226 -14.69 4.23 1.54
C TYR A 226 -14.65 3.11 0.49
N ASN A 227 -14.52 1.85 0.91
CA ASN A 227 -14.55 0.72 0.01
C ASN A 227 -15.96 0.57 -0.59
N PRO A 228 -16.13 0.57 -1.93
CA PRO A 228 -17.44 0.49 -2.56
C PRO A 228 -18.16 -0.84 -2.36
N VAL A 229 -17.43 -1.93 -2.08
CA VAL A 229 -18.00 -3.27 -1.83
C VAL A 229 -18.45 -3.40 -0.38
N LEU A 230 -17.70 -2.83 0.56
CA LEU A 230 -18.03 -2.92 2.00
C LEU A 230 -18.98 -1.81 2.45
N ASN A 231 -18.86 -0.62 1.87
CA ASN A 231 -19.53 0.60 2.31
C ASN A 231 -20.00 1.44 1.09
N PRO A 232 -20.94 0.95 0.27
CA PRO A 232 -21.30 1.57 -1.01
C PRO A 232 -21.79 3.02 -0.88
N GLU A 233 -22.60 3.32 0.15
CA GLU A 233 -23.10 4.69 0.36
C GLU A 233 -21.97 5.67 0.70
N ARG A 234 -21.10 5.31 1.66
CA ARG A 234 -19.94 6.14 2.02
C ARG A 234 -18.98 6.31 0.85
N ALA A 235 -18.79 5.26 0.06
CA ALA A 235 -17.96 5.31 -1.13
C ALA A 235 -18.55 6.26 -2.18
N ARG A 236 -19.87 6.21 -2.41
CA ARG A 236 -20.59 7.11 -3.32
C ARG A 236 -20.46 8.57 -2.89
N ASP A 237 -20.68 8.86 -1.61
CA ASP A 237 -20.58 10.22 -1.08
C ASP A 237 -19.14 10.74 -1.19
N ARG A 238 -18.16 9.87 -0.89
CA ARG A 238 -16.75 10.22 -1.03
C ARG A 238 -16.32 10.45 -2.48
N ARG A 239 -16.80 9.62 -3.42
CA ARG A 239 -16.62 9.82 -4.86
C ARG A 239 -17.17 11.19 -5.27
N ASN A 240 -18.36 11.57 -4.79
CA ASN A 240 -18.94 12.87 -5.10
C ASN A 240 -18.13 14.03 -4.53
N VAL A 241 -17.50 13.87 -3.35
CA VAL A 241 -16.53 14.85 -2.83
C VAL A 241 -15.34 15.00 -3.77
N VAL A 242 -14.80 13.90 -4.32
CA VAL A 242 -13.69 13.94 -5.30
C VAL A 242 -14.12 14.69 -6.57
N LEU A 243 -15.29 14.37 -7.12
CA LEU A 243 -15.82 15.08 -8.30
C LEU A 243 -15.99 16.59 -8.03
N ALA A 244 -16.48 16.97 -6.84
CA ALA A 244 -16.59 18.37 -6.46
C ALA A 244 -15.22 19.07 -6.35
N GLN A 245 -14.17 18.37 -5.91
CA GLN A 245 -12.80 18.90 -5.94
C GLN A 245 -12.30 19.06 -7.39
N MET A 246 -12.64 18.14 -8.28
CA MET A 246 -12.32 18.26 -9.71
C MET A 246 -12.98 19.49 -10.34
N VAL A 247 -14.22 19.82 -9.98
CA VAL A 247 -14.88 21.07 -10.41
C VAL A 247 -14.10 22.29 -9.92
N LYS A 248 -13.76 22.34 -8.62
CA LYS A 248 -12.97 23.43 -8.03
C LYS A 248 -11.55 23.57 -8.62
N ALA A 249 -11.05 22.52 -9.26
CA ALA A 249 -9.77 22.50 -9.95
C ALA A 249 -9.91 22.76 -11.47
N GLY A 250 -11.12 23.00 -11.99
CA GLY A 250 -11.39 23.21 -13.41
C GLY A 250 -11.18 21.96 -14.27
N LYS A 251 -11.25 20.77 -13.67
CA LYS A 251 -11.07 19.47 -14.34
C LYS A 251 -12.40 18.76 -14.64
N LEU A 252 -13.51 19.31 -14.16
CA LEU A 252 -14.86 18.84 -14.41
C LEU A 252 -15.79 20.04 -14.48
N ASP A 253 -16.68 20.07 -15.46
CA ASP A 253 -17.72 21.08 -15.56
C ASP A 253 -18.79 20.92 -14.46
N ALA A 254 -19.34 22.02 -13.97
CA ALA A 254 -20.30 22.02 -12.86
C ALA A 254 -21.64 21.37 -13.25
N GLN A 255 -22.14 21.59 -14.48
CA GLN A 255 -23.35 20.94 -14.96
C GLN A 255 -23.13 19.44 -15.11
N ARG A 256 -21.96 19.05 -15.61
CA ARG A 256 -21.58 17.63 -15.71
C ARG A 256 -21.44 16.97 -14.34
N TYR A 257 -20.95 17.69 -13.33
CA TYR A 257 -20.88 17.20 -11.95
C TYR A 257 -22.25 16.81 -11.41
N GLU A 258 -23.28 17.66 -11.56
CA GLU A 258 -24.63 17.36 -11.04
C GLU A 258 -25.19 16.06 -11.64
N GLN A 259 -25.00 15.86 -12.94
CA GLN A 259 -25.41 14.62 -13.62
C GLN A 259 -24.67 13.39 -13.09
N LEU A 260 -23.35 13.50 -12.90
CA LEU A 260 -22.49 12.40 -12.49
C LEU A 260 -22.68 12.06 -11.00
N ALA A 261 -22.87 13.05 -10.14
CA ALA A 261 -23.04 12.89 -8.70
C ALA A 261 -24.30 12.09 -8.37
N ALA A 262 -25.37 12.25 -9.16
CA ALA A 262 -26.62 11.53 -9.02
C ALA A 262 -26.54 10.06 -9.48
N ARG A 263 -25.54 9.67 -10.29
CA ARG A 263 -25.44 8.28 -10.77
C ARG A 263 -25.13 7.32 -9.62
N PRO A 264 -25.74 6.13 -9.61
CA PRO A 264 -25.43 5.10 -8.62
C PRO A 264 -23.95 4.69 -8.70
N LEU A 265 -23.46 4.12 -7.61
CA LEU A 265 -22.14 3.49 -7.61
C LEU A 265 -22.30 2.06 -8.10
N VAL A 266 -21.58 1.70 -9.16
CA VAL A 266 -21.59 0.36 -9.76
C VAL A 266 -20.17 -0.16 -9.72
N THR A 267 -19.99 -1.39 -9.25
CA THR A 267 -18.71 -2.11 -9.24
C THR A 267 -18.87 -3.42 -9.98
N ASP A 268 -17.82 -3.85 -10.65
CA ASP A 268 -17.66 -5.21 -11.15
C ASP A 268 -16.50 -5.85 -10.36
N PHE A 269 -16.85 -6.33 -9.17
CA PHE A 269 -15.85 -6.69 -8.17
C PHE A 269 -15.39 -8.12 -8.34
N GLU A 270 -14.14 -8.29 -8.73
CA GLU A 270 -13.47 -9.58 -8.80
C GLU A 270 -12.14 -9.54 -8.07
N ARG A 271 -11.97 -10.39 -7.06
CA ARG A 271 -10.69 -10.51 -6.37
C ARG A 271 -9.64 -11.05 -7.33
N GLN A 272 -8.57 -10.30 -7.51
CA GLN A 272 -7.40 -10.71 -8.28
C GLN A 272 -6.56 -11.68 -7.43
N GLN A 273 -7.05 -12.91 -7.28
CA GLN A 273 -6.36 -13.97 -6.53
C GLN A 273 -5.10 -14.40 -7.28
N GLU A 274 -4.04 -14.75 -6.55
CA GLU A 274 -2.88 -15.39 -7.17
C GLU A 274 -3.32 -16.74 -7.76
N PRO A 275 -2.95 -17.06 -9.02
CA PRO A 275 -3.30 -18.34 -9.60
C PRO A 275 -2.77 -19.49 -8.73
N ILE A 276 -3.67 -20.32 -8.24
CA ILE A 276 -3.29 -21.55 -7.53
C ILE A 276 -2.70 -22.49 -8.57
N GLY A 277 -1.37 -22.62 -8.58
CA GLY A 277 -0.66 -23.49 -9.50
C GLY A 277 -0.96 -24.96 -9.27
N VAL A 278 -0.47 -25.83 -10.16
CA VAL A 278 -0.77 -27.28 -10.13
C VAL A 278 -0.27 -28.01 -8.88
N ALA A 279 0.60 -27.40 -8.07
CA ALA A 279 1.20 -28.00 -6.88
C ALA A 279 1.09 -27.08 -5.65
N PRO A 280 -0.12 -26.77 -5.15
CA PRO A 280 -0.29 -25.71 -4.16
C PRO A 280 0.27 -26.04 -2.77
N HIS A 281 0.16 -27.30 -2.32
CA HIS A 281 0.81 -27.75 -1.08
C HIS A 281 2.33 -27.66 -1.16
N VAL A 282 2.91 -28.04 -2.31
CA VAL A 282 4.34 -27.88 -2.57
C VAL A 282 4.73 -26.41 -2.54
N ALA A 283 3.96 -25.56 -3.23
CA ALA A 283 4.22 -24.13 -3.27
C ALA A 283 4.22 -23.52 -1.86
N GLN A 284 3.25 -23.86 -1.02
CA GLN A 284 3.18 -23.38 0.36
C GLN A 284 4.37 -23.87 1.19
N PHE A 285 4.73 -25.15 1.09
CA PHE A 285 5.89 -25.71 1.78
C PHE A 285 7.20 -25.02 1.34
N VAL A 286 7.40 -24.88 0.03
CA VAL A 286 8.57 -24.20 -0.55
C VAL A 286 8.60 -22.75 -0.09
N ARG A 287 7.46 -22.06 -0.01
CA ARG A 287 7.38 -20.68 0.49
C ARG A 287 7.92 -20.58 1.92
N THR A 288 7.41 -21.42 2.83
CA THR A 288 7.86 -21.43 4.23
C THR A 288 9.35 -21.74 4.35
N TRP A 289 9.84 -22.75 3.61
CA TRP A 289 11.26 -23.10 3.61
C TRP A 289 12.14 -21.97 3.04
N LEU A 290 11.70 -21.36 1.94
CA LEU A 290 12.44 -20.32 1.23
C LEU A 290 12.54 -19.05 2.06
N ILE A 291 11.49 -18.66 2.80
CA ILE A 291 11.54 -17.52 3.75
C ILE A 291 12.70 -17.73 4.73
N GLY A 292 12.72 -18.87 5.43
CA GLY A 292 13.78 -19.14 6.41
C GLY A 292 15.18 -19.22 5.78
N TRP A 293 15.31 -19.76 4.56
CA TRP A 293 16.57 -19.77 3.82
C TRP A 293 17.02 -18.36 3.43
N ALA A 294 16.11 -17.56 2.89
CA ALA A 294 16.38 -16.23 2.38
C ALA A 294 16.77 -15.26 3.50
N ASP A 295 16.08 -15.31 4.65
CA ASP A 295 16.40 -14.52 5.84
C ASP A 295 17.85 -14.76 6.31
N ARG A 296 18.30 -16.02 6.33
CA ARG A 296 19.68 -16.38 6.70
C ARG A 296 20.72 -15.96 5.66
N LYS A 297 20.31 -15.80 4.41
CA LYS A 297 21.20 -15.49 3.28
C LYS A 297 21.13 -14.03 2.85
N GLY A 298 20.27 -13.22 3.47
CA GLY A 298 20.08 -11.82 3.14
C GLY A 298 19.36 -11.61 1.80
N TYR A 299 18.56 -12.58 1.35
CA TYR A 299 17.74 -12.44 0.14
C TYR A 299 16.31 -12.06 0.49
N ASN A 300 15.65 -11.34 -0.42
CA ASN A 300 14.23 -11.06 -0.40
C ASN A 300 13.52 -11.91 -1.46
N ILE A 301 12.73 -12.89 -1.01
CA ILE A 301 11.99 -13.82 -1.89
C ILE A 301 10.97 -13.13 -2.80
N TYR A 302 10.66 -11.87 -2.55
CA TYR A 302 9.69 -11.11 -3.31
C TYR A 302 10.31 -10.15 -4.31
N ALA A 303 11.61 -9.89 -4.23
CA ALA A 303 12.26 -8.81 -4.98
C ALA A 303 13.49 -9.24 -5.77
N ASP A 304 14.20 -10.29 -5.33
CA ASP A 304 15.53 -10.62 -5.84
C ASP A 304 15.53 -11.62 -6.99
N GLY A 305 14.37 -11.99 -7.54
CA GLY A 305 14.25 -12.81 -8.74
C GLY A 305 14.74 -14.25 -8.58
N LEU A 306 14.61 -14.82 -7.38
CA LEU A 306 15.06 -16.18 -7.09
C LEU A 306 14.33 -17.22 -7.96
N VAL A 307 15.06 -18.17 -8.53
CA VAL A 307 14.48 -19.29 -9.28
C VAL A 307 14.69 -20.58 -8.49
N ILE A 308 13.58 -21.21 -8.06
CA ILE A 308 13.58 -22.41 -7.24
C ILE A 308 13.20 -23.59 -8.12
N LYS A 309 14.17 -24.45 -8.45
CA LYS A 309 13.89 -25.68 -9.20
C LYS A 309 13.60 -26.83 -8.24
N THR A 310 12.40 -27.38 -8.33
CA THR A 310 11.94 -28.50 -7.49
C THR A 310 12.12 -29.86 -8.17
N THR A 311 11.92 -30.93 -7.42
CA THR A 311 11.88 -32.31 -7.96
C THR A 311 10.52 -32.70 -8.52
N ILE A 312 9.48 -31.89 -8.27
CA ILE A 312 8.12 -32.15 -8.73
C ILE A 312 8.10 -32.15 -10.25
N HIS A 313 7.45 -33.14 -10.85
CA HIS A 313 7.25 -33.19 -12.28
C HIS A 313 5.79 -32.82 -12.59
N SER A 314 5.58 -31.82 -13.46
CA SER A 314 4.26 -31.23 -13.69
C SER A 314 3.19 -32.24 -14.13
N ARG A 315 3.56 -33.17 -15.02
CA ARG A 315 2.70 -34.27 -15.50
C ARG A 315 2.28 -35.21 -14.38
N HIS A 316 3.22 -35.62 -13.52
CA HIS A 316 2.94 -36.51 -12.39
C HIS A 316 2.05 -35.81 -11.36
N GLN A 317 2.32 -34.54 -11.07
CA GLN A 317 1.49 -33.74 -10.17
C GLN A 317 0.04 -33.61 -10.71
N LYS A 318 -0.11 -33.31 -12.00
CA LYS A 318 -1.44 -33.21 -12.63
C LYS A 318 -2.20 -34.54 -12.55
N ALA A 319 -1.53 -35.66 -12.84
CA ALA A 319 -2.12 -36.98 -12.72
C ALA A 319 -2.53 -37.32 -11.28
N ALA A 320 -1.68 -36.96 -10.30
CA ALA A 320 -1.96 -37.13 -8.88
C ALA A 320 -3.20 -36.32 -8.43
N ASN A 321 -3.27 -35.03 -8.78
CA ASN A 321 -4.43 -34.19 -8.47
C ASN A 321 -5.72 -34.77 -9.05
N GLN A 322 -5.69 -35.21 -10.31
CA GLN A 322 -6.85 -35.81 -10.97
C GLN A 322 -7.28 -37.13 -10.32
N ALA A 323 -6.32 -37.99 -9.96
CA ALA A 323 -6.60 -39.26 -9.28
C ALA A 323 -7.22 -39.03 -7.89
N VAL A 324 -6.64 -38.13 -7.10
CA VAL A 324 -7.16 -37.73 -5.80
C VAL A 324 -8.57 -37.17 -5.94
N GLN A 325 -8.80 -36.22 -6.86
CA GLN A 325 -10.11 -35.61 -7.04
C GLN A 325 -11.19 -36.63 -7.42
N ARG A 326 -10.91 -37.51 -8.41
CA ARG A 326 -11.87 -38.55 -8.84
C ARG A 326 -12.20 -39.53 -7.72
N ASN A 327 -11.17 -40.04 -7.04
CA ASN A 327 -11.36 -41.02 -5.97
C ASN A 327 -12.09 -40.41 -4.78
N MET A 328 -11.72 -39.18 -4.38
CA MET A 328 -12.36 -38.50 -3.27
C MET A 328 -13.81 -38.11 -3.55
N ASN A 329 -14.15 -37.71 -4.77
CA ASN A 329 -15.54 -37.45 -5.15
C ASN A 329 -16.38 -38.72 -5.02
N SER A 330 -15.84 -39.87 -5.48
CA SER A 330 -16.52 -41.16 -5.41
C SER A 330 -16.70 -41.62 -3.95
N LEU A 331 -15.64 -41.54 -3.14
CA LEU A 331 -15.69 -41.91 -1.72
C LEU A 331 -16.59 -40.97 -0.91
N GLN A 332 -16.58 -39.67 -1.20
CA GLN A 332 -17.45 -38.71 -0.55
C GLN A 332 -18.92 -38.98 -0.87
N ALA A 333 -19.25 -39.34 -2.11
CA ALA A 333 -20.63 -39.70 -2.48
C ALA A 333 -21.12 -40.95 -1.73
N LEU A 334 -20.27 -41.96 -1.56
CA LEU A 334 -20.60 -43.14 -0.75
C LEU A 334 -20.81 -42.79 0.73
N ALA A 335 -19.93 -41.96 1.29
CA ALA A 335 -20.06 -41.49 2.68
C ALA A 335 -21.32 -40.65 2.89
N ASP A 336 -21.65 -39.77 1.95
CA ASP A 336 -22.86 -38.95 1.98
C ASP A 336 -24.13 -39.82 1.87
N GLY A 337 -24.09 -40.90 1.06
CA GLY A 337 -25.19 -41.87 0.93
C GLY A 337 -25.44 -42.72 2.18
N GLN A 338 -24.43 -42.92 3.02
CA GLN A 338 -24.57 -43.64 4.30
C GLN A 338 -25.00 -42.74 5.46
N ARG A 339 -25.15 -41.43 5.23
CA ARG A 339 -25.48 -40.45 6.26
C ARG A 339 -26.93 -40.58 6.73
N LYS A 340 -27.15 -40.76 8.03
CA LYS A 340 -28.50 -40.73 8.62
C LYS A 340 -28.97 -39.29 8.87
N LYS A 341 -30.29 -39.08 8.85
CA LYS A 341 -30.91 -37.77 9.14
C LYS A 341 -30.55 -37.35 10.57
N GLY A 342 -30.02 -36.13 10.73
CA GLY A 342 -29.53 -35.59 12.01
C GLY A 342 -28.03 -35.81 12.28
N GLN A 343 -27.29 -36.48 11.39
CA GLN A 343 -25.83 -36.57 11.49
C GLN A 343 -25.12 -35.49 10.68
N ASP A 344 -24.03 -34.97 11.24
CA ASP A 344 -23.14 -34.03 10.56
C ASP A 344 -22.51 -34.64 9.32
N LYS A 345 -22.21 -33.78 8.34
CA LYS A 345 -21.54 -34.20 7.11
C LYS A 345 -20.09 -34.55 7.42
N ARG A 346 -19.71 -35.81 7.17
CA ARG A 346 -18.32 -36.26 7.28
C ARG A 346 -17.56 -35.81 6.05
N VAL A 347 -16.56 -34.93 6.22
CA VAL A 347 -15.68 -34.52 5.13
C VAL A 347 -14.48 -35.44 5.12
N LEU A 348 -14.33 -36.22 4.04
CA LEU A 348 -13.18 -37.12 3.89
C LEU A 348 -11.94 -36.33 3.45
N GLN A 349 -10.79 -36.68 4.02
CA GLN A 349 -9.48 -36.09 3.71
C GLN A 349 -8.53 -37.16 3.17
N THR A 350 -7.54 -36.74 2.39
CA THR A 350 -6.53 -37.65 1.83
C THR A 350 -5.21 -36.92 1.58
N GLY A 351 -4.13 -37.68 1.59
CA GLY A 351 -2.81 -37.23 1.15
C GLY A 351 -2.25 -38.23 0.14
N PHE A 352 -1.52 -37.72 -0.85
CA PHE A 352 -0.86 -38.52 -1.87
C PHE A 352 0.58 -38.04 -2.06
N MET A 353 1.53 -38.97 -2.18
CA MET A 353 2.91 -38.66 -2.52
C MET A 353 3.45 -39.71 -3.49
N ALA A 354 4.09 -39.27 -4.57
CA ALA A 354 4.82 -40.13 -5.49
C ALA A 354 6.32 -39.89 -5.36
N LEU A 355 7.08 -40.97 -5.22
CA LEU A 355 8.54 -40.96 -5.03
C LEU A 355 9.21 -41.74 -6.16
N ASP A 356 10.35 -41.27 -6.64
CA ASP A 356 11.25 -42.09 -7.46
C ASP A 356 12.05 -43.02 -6.54
N PRO A 357 11.86 -44.36 -6.60
CA PRO A 357 12.48 -45.29 -5.67
C PRO A 357 14.00 -45.36 -5.81
N ARG A 358 14.58 -44.86 -6.92
CA ARG A 358 16.03 -44.93 -7.17
C ARG A 358 16.81 -43.85 -6.44
N ASN A 359 16.17 -42.73 -6.11
CA ASN A 359 16.85 -41.54 -5.59
C ASN A 359 16.04 -40.78 -4.52
N GLY A 360 14.85 -41.26 -4.16
CA GLY A 360 13.99 -40.66 -3.14
C GLY A 360 13.35 -39.32 -3.54
N ARG A 361 13.46 -38.90 -4.81
CA ARG A 361 12.89 -37.62 -5.26
C ARG A 361 11.37 -37.68 -5.22
N ILE A 362 10.76 -36.64 -4.63
CA ILE A 362 9.32 -36.45 -4.69
C ILE A 362 8.95 -35.93 -6.08
N LEU A 363 8.13 -36.70 -6.81
CA LEU A 363 7.66 -36.39 -8.16
C LEU A 363 6.29 -35.70 -8.17
N ALA A 364 5.46 -35.98 -7.16
CA ALA A 364 4.16 -35.34 -6.95
C ALA A 364 3.77 -35.38 -5.47
N TRP A 365 3.09 -34.35 -4.99
CA TRP A 365 2.58 -34.29 -3.61
C TRP A 365 1.24 -33.54 -3.55
N VAL A 366 0.24 -34.18 -2.94
CA VAL A 366 -1.10 -33.62 -2.68
C VAL A 366 -1.37 -33.78 -1.18
N GLY A 367 -1.56 -32.67 -0.47
CA GLY A 367 -1.74 -32.68 0.99
C GLY A 367 -3.20 -32.75 1.45
N SER A 368 -4.15 -32.42 0.58
CA SER A 368 -5.59 -32.42 0.85
C SER A 368 -6.37 -32.51 -0.46
N ARG A 369 -7.67 -32.83 -0.37
CA ARG A 369 -8.59 -32.86 -1.52
C ARG A 369 -8.86 -31.46 -2.07
N ASP A 370 -9.01 -30.50 -1.17
CA ASP A 370 -9.25 -29.07 -1.38
C ASP A 370 -8.12 -28.31 -0.66
N PHE A 371 -7.32 -27.55 -1.41
CA PHE A 371 -6.22 -26.74 -0.87
C PHE A 371 -6.73 -25.41 -0.33
#